data_AF-A0AAC9HSQ8-F1
#
_entry.id   AF-A0AAC9HSQ8-F1
#
_cell.length_a   1.000
_cell.length_b   1.000
_cell.length_c   1.000
_cell.angle_alpha   90.00
_cell.angle_beta   90.00
_cell.angle_gamma   90.00
#
_symmetry.space_group_name_H-M   'P 1'
#
loop_
_entity.id
_entity.type
_entity.pdbx_description
1 polymer ?
#
loop_
_entity_poly.entity_id
_entity_poly.type
_entity_poly.pdbx_seq_one_letter_code
_entity_poly.pdbx_strand_id
1 'polypeptide(L)'
;MNSILDVLGVICMVTGAIVFAVGAFGLLRLPDFYSRLSGVSIAAGLGTALLLLGLLLHFPTLENTLKLGLALLIQLATAAVGGNAMARAGYIAGTPASPRTRYDDLAIGKANPTSEADDS
;
A
#
# COMPACT_ATOMS: atom_id res chain seq x y z
N MET A 1 -31.36 -2.38 -14.33
CA MET A 1 -30.07 -2.15 -15.00
C MET A 1 -30.02 -0.69 -15.42
N ASN A 2 -29.37 0.15 -14.61
CA ASN A 2 -29.15 1.54 -14.99
C ASN A 2 -27.83 1.58 -15.77
N SER A 3 -27.90 1.69 -17.09
CA SER A 3 -26.72 1.64 -17.97
C SER A 3 -25.59 2.60 -17.55
N ILE A 4 -25.94 3.72 -16.91
CA ILE A 4 -24.97 4.70 -16.38
C ILE A 4 -24.20 4.13 -15.18
N LEU A 5 -24.88 3.46 -14.24
CA LEU A 5 -24.24 2.86 -13.06
C LEU A 5 -23.32 1.70 -13.48
N ASP A 6 -23.72 0.93 -14.49
CA ASP A 6 -22.92 -0.16 -15.03
C ASP A 6 -21.62 0.37 -15.65
N VAL A 7 -21.70 1.44 -16.46
CA VAL A 7 -20.51 2.08 -17.05
C VAL A 7 -19.59 2.66 -15.97
N LEU A 8 -20.15 3.36 -14.97
CA LEU A 8 -19.36 3.91 -13.86
C LEU A 8 -18.70 2.80 -13.02
N GLY A 9 -19.40 1.70 -12.79
CA GLY A 9 -18.89 0.53 -12.09
C GLY A 9 -17.70 -0.09 -12.82
N VAL A 10 -17.82 -0.27 -14.14
CA VAL A 10 -16.73 -0.78 -14.97
C VAL A 10 -15.53 0.17 -14.97
N ILE A 11 -15.74 1.48 -15.09
CA ILE A 11 -14.66 2.47 -15.03
C ILE A 11 -13.94 2.40 -13.68
N CYS A 12 -14.68 2.32 -12.56
CA CYS A 12 -14.08 2.15 -11.23
C CYS A 12 -13.24 0.87 -11.16
N MET A 13 -13.77 -0.25 -11.65
CA MET A 13 -13.06 -1.53 -11.62
C MET A 13 -11.78 -1.51 -12.47
N VAL A 14 -11.87 -0.98 -13.70
CA VAL A 14 -10.71 -0.86 -14.60
C VAL A 14 -9.66 0.05 -14.00
N THR A 15 -10.06 1.17 -13.40
CA THR A 15 -9.13 2.08 -12.72
C THR A 15 -8.47 1.39 -11.52
N GLY A 16 -9.23 0.64 -10.72
CA GLY A 16 -8.68 -0.18 -9.63
C GLY A 16 -7.67 -1.23 -10.12
N ALA A 17 -7.95 -1.90 -11.23
CA ALA A 17 -7.03 -2.85 -11.86
C ALA A 17 -5.74 -2.17 -12.36
N ILE A 18 -5.84 -0.97 -12.94
CA ILE A 18 -4.67 -0.17 -13.34
C ILE A 18 -3.83 0.20 -12.12
N VAL A 19 -4.46 0.61 -11.00
CA VAL A 19 -3.75 0.90 -9.74
C VAL A 19 -2.97 -0.32 -9.26
N PHE A 20 -3.55 -1.52 -9.33
CA PHE A 20 -2.84 -2.76 -9.02
C PHE A 20 -1.68 -3.06 -9.97
N ALA A 21 -1.87 -2.85 -11.28
CA ALA A 21 -0.82 -3.02 -12.27
C ALA A 21 0.36 -2.06 -12.02
N VAL A 22 0.07 -0.80 -11.70
CA VAL A 22 1.08 0.20 -11.33
C VAL A 22 1.77 -0.18 -10.01
N GLY A 23 1.03 -0.69 -9.03
CA GLY A 23 1.60 -1.21 -7.78
C GLY A 23 2.55 -2.38 -8.00
N ALA A 24 2.17 -3.34 -8.83
CA ALA A 24 3.01 -4.47 -9.22
C ALA A 24 4.25 -4.02 -9.99
N PHE A 25 4.10 -3.06 -10.90
CA PHE A 25 5.24 -2.44 -11.58
C PHE A 25 6.17 -1.71 -10.60
N GLY A 26 5.61 -0.97 -9.64
CA GLY A 26 6.35 -0.33 -8.56
C GLY A 26 7.16 -1.32 -7.73
N LEU A 27 6.57 -2.47 -7.39
CA LEU A 27 7.25 -3.56 -6.68
C LEU A 27 8.49 -4.07 -7.43
N LEU A 28 8.45 -4.12 -8.76
CA LEU A 28 9.57 -4.55 -9.59
C LEU A 28 10.61 -3.45 -9.82
N ARG A 29 10.18 -2.19 -9.92
CA ARG A 29 11.03 -1.05 -10.33
C ARG A 29 11.72 -0.36 -9.15
N LEU A 30 11.11 -0.38 -7.96
CA LEU A 30 11.62 0.37 -6.81
C LEU A 30 12.93 -0.24 -6.27
N PRO A 31 13.92 0.59 -5.90
CA PRO A 31 15.27 0.14 -5.59
C PRO A 31 15.41 -0.52 -4.22
N ASP A 32 14.53 -0.22 -3.27
CA ASP A 32 14.65 -0.68 -1.88
C ASP A 32 13.38 -1.39 -1.38
N PHE A 33 13.57 -2.18 -0.32
CA PHE A 33 12.48 -2.94 0.32
C PHE A 33 11.37 -2.03 0.86
N TYR A 34 11.74 -0.92 1.49
CA TYR A 34 10.77 -0.02 2.14
C TYR A 34 9.92 0.76 1.13
N SER A 35 10.50 1.27 0.04
CA SER A 35 9.67 1.93 -0.98
C SER A 35 8.80 0.92 -1.71
N ARG A 36 9.29 -0.29 -1.97
CA ARG A 36 8.47 -1.40 -2.51
C ARG A 36 7.26 -1.68 -1.62
N LEU A 37 7.48 -1.79 -0.31
CA LEU A 37 6.43 -2.05 0.66
C LEU A 37 5.38 -0.93 0.67
N SER A 38 5.82 0.33 0.69
CA SER A 38 4.92 1.50 0.62
C SER A 38 4.10 1.52 -0.67
N GLY A 39 4.75 1.26 -1.83
CA GLY A 39 4.07 1.20 -3.13
C GLY A 39 3.00 0.11 -3.20
N VAL A 40 3.31 -1.08 -2.67
CA VAL A 40 2.33 -2.18 -2.59
C VAL A 40 1.18 -1.83 -1.65
N SER A 41 1.44 -1.22 -0.49
CA SER A 41 0.39 -0.83 0.46
C SER A 41 -0.59 0.19 -0.12
N ILE A 42 -0.08 1.21 -0.83
CA ILE A 42 -0.93 2.22 -1.48
C ILE A 42 -1.79 1.57 -2.58
N ALA A 43 -1.18 0.71 -3.41
CA ALA A 43 -1.89 0.01 -4.47
C ALA A 43 -2.94 -0.96 -3.93
N ALA A 44 -2.63 -1.71 -2.87
CA ALA A 44 -3.57 -2.61 -2.22
C ALA A 44 -4.75 -1.86 -1.61
N GLY A 45 -4.51 -0.73 -0.92
CA GLY A 45 -5.58 0.07 -0.31
C GLY A 45 -6.49 0.73 -1.34
N LEU A 46 -5.93 1.55 -2.23
CA LEU A 46 -6.71 2.29 -3.23
C LEU A 46 -7.31 1.37 -4.30
N GLY A 47 -6.55 0.36 -4.75
CA GLY A 47 -7.00 -0.59 -5.76
C GLY A 47 -8.18 -1.42 -5.29
N THR A 48 -8.12 -1.98 -4.07
CA THR A 48 -9.27 -2.72 -3.52
C THR A 48 -10.48 -1.83 -3.28
N ALA A 49 -10.29 -0.61 -2.78
CA ALA A 49 -11.40 0.33 -2.58
C ALA A 49 -12.14 0.63 -3.89
N LEU A 50 -11.42 0.89 -4.99
CA LEU A 50 -12.00 1.16 -6.30
C LEU A 50 -12.72 -0.07 -6.90
N LEU A 51 -12.13 -1.27 -6.76
CA LEU A 51 -12.76 -2.51 -7.22
C LEU A 51 -14.07 -2.78 -6.48
N LEU A 52 -14.06 -2.67 -5.16
CA LEU A 52 -15.24 -2.92 -4.32
C LEU A 52 -16.33 -1.85 -4.54
N LEU A 53 -15.94 -0.59 -4.74
CA LEU A 53 -16.88 0.47 -5.10
C LEU A 53 -17.54 0.20 -6.47
N GLY A 54 -16.75 -0.21 -7.47
CA GLY A 54 -17.28 -0.59 -8.77
C GLY A 54 -18.24 -1.78 -8.69
N LEU A 55 -17.94 -2.77 -7.84
CA LEU A 55 -18.81 -3.92 -7.61
C LEU A 55 -20.13 -3.52 -6.93
N LEU A 56 -20.05 -2.60 -5.97
CA LEU A 56 -21.22 -2.07 -5.28
C LEU A 56 -22.15 -1.30 -6.22
N LEU A 57 -21.60 -0.55 -7.18
CA LEU A 57 -22.39 0.15 -8.20
C LEU A 57 -23.16 -0.81 -9.12
N HIS A 58 -22.62 -2.01 -9.37
CA HIS A 58 -23.27 -3.02 -10.20
C HIS A 58 -24.37 -3.79 -9.45
N PHE A 59 -24.16 -4.04 -8.15
CA PHE A 59 -25.13 -4.72 -7.28
C PHE A 59 -25.41 -3.92 -6.00
N PRO A 60 -26.16 -2.80 -6.08
CA PRO A 60 -26.38 -1.89 -4.96
C PRO A 60 -27.45 -2.43 -3.99
N THR A 61 -27.17 -3.53 -3.32
CA THR A 61 -28.02 -4.08 -2.26
C THR A 61 -27.40 -3.78 -0.89
N LEU A 62 -28.25 -3.59 0.13
CA LEU A 62 -27.78 -3.32 1.50
C LEU A 62 -26.87 -4.45 2.03
N GLU A 63 -27.22 -5.69 1.71
CA GLU A 63 -26.42 -6.87 2.05
C GLU A 63 -25.02 -6.80 1.43
N ASN A 64 -24.91 -6.42 0.16
CA ASN A 64 -23.62 -6.27 -0.52
C ASN A 64 -22.83 -5.10 0.06
N THR A 65 -23.47 -3.96 0.33
CA THR A 65 -22.79 -2.81 0.97
C THR A 65 -22.12 -3.20 2.27
N LEU A 66 -22.81 -3.95 3.13
CA LEU A 66 -22.27 -4.38 4.41
C LEU A 66 -21.11 -5.37 4.24
N LYS A 67 -21.27 -6.37 3.36
CA LYS A 67 -20.22 -7.37 3.08
C LYS A 67 -18.97 -6.72 2.48
N LEU A 68 -19.14 -5.87 1.47
CA LEU A 68 -18.04 -5.19 0.78
C LEU A 68 -17.38 -4.14 1.67
N GLY A 69 -18.16 -3.41 2.47
CA GLY A 69 -17.64 -2.48 3.46
C GLY A 69 -16.81 -3.19 4.53
N LEU A 70 -17.30 -4.31 5.05
CA LEU A 70 -16.54 -5.13 6.01
C LEU A 70 -15.27 -5.72 5.38
N ALA A 71 -15.35 -6.20 4.14
CA ALA A 71 -14.20 -6.70 3.39
C ALA A 71 -13.13 -5.61 3.21
N LEU A 72 -13.53 -4.38 2.86
CA LEU A 72 -12.62 -3.25 2.72
C LEU A 72 -11.96 -2.90 4.07
N LEU A 73 -12.74 -2.82 5.14
CA LEU A 73 -12.21 -2.51 6.48
C LEU A 73 -11.20 -3.55 6.96
N ILE A 74 -11.53 -4.83 6.82
CA ILE A 74 -10.62 -5.93 7.18
C ILE A 74 -9.36 -5.85 6.31
N GLN A 75 -9.50 -5.65 5.00
CA GLN A 75 -8.36 -5.54 4.09
C GLN A 75 -7.42 -4.40 4.46
N LEU A 76 -7.97 -3.21 4.79
CA LEU A 76 -7.17 -2.06 5.21
C LEU A 76 -6.47 -2.32 6.55
N ALA A 77 -7.16 -2.93 7.52
CA ALA A 77 -6.56 -3.31 8.79
C ALA A 77 -5.43 -4.33 8.59
N THR A 78 -5.65 -5.37 7.78
CA THR A 78 -4.65 -6.38 7.43
C THR A 78 -3.45 -5.74 6.72
N ALA A 79 -3.68 -4.86 5.76
CA ALA A 79 -2.61 -4.16 5.05
C ALA A 79 -1.79 -3.25 5.98
N ALA A 80 -2.43 -2.55 6.92
CA ALA A 80 -1.75 -1.70 7.89
C ALA A 80 -0.92 -2.52 8.89
N VAL A 81 -1.50 -3.57 9.47
CA VAL A 81 -0.80 -4.45 10.42
C VAL A 81 0.33 -5.20 9.73
N GLY A 82 0.06 -5.80 8.56
CA GLY A 82 1.05 -6.53 7.77
C GLY A 82 2.18 -5.63 7.28
N GLY A 83 1.85 -4.41 6.82
CA GLY A 83 2.84 -3.41 6.40
C GLY A 83 3.77 -3.00 7.54
N ASN A 84 3.22 -2.66 8.71
CA ASN A 84 4.02 -2.31 9.88
C ASN A 84 4.89 -3.47 10.37
N ALA A 85 4.34 -4.68 10.41
CA ALA A 85 5.07 -5.88 10.80
C ALA A 85 6.23 -6.18 9.83
N MET A 86 5.99 -6.11 8.52
CA MET A 86 7.02 -6.31 7.49
C MET A 86 8.10 -5.23 7.54
N ALA A 87 7.72 -3.95 7.68
CA ALA A 87 8.67 -2.85 7.80
C ALA A 87 9.59 -3.04 9.03
N ARG A 88 9.00 -3.35 10.18
CA ARG A 88 9.75 -3.59 11.42
C ARG A 88 10.64 -4.83 11.33
N ALA A 89 10.15 -5.92 10.76
CA ALA A 89 10.93 -7.13 10.54
C ALA A 89 12.12 -6.87 9.60
N GLY A 90 11.91 -6.12 8.51
CA GLY A 90 12.97 -5.71 7.60
C GLY A 90 14.04 -4.87 8.29
N TYR A 91 13.63 -3.95 9.17
CA TYR A 91 14.56 -3.12 9.93
C TYR A 91 15.38 -3.94 10.93
N ILE A 92 14.73 -4.85 11.67
CA ILE A 92 15.41 -5.73 12.63
C ILE A 92 16.37 -6.71 11.91
N ALA A 93 15.97 -7.22 10.74
CA ALA A 93 16.79 -8.10 9.92
C ALA A 93 17.99 -7.40 9.23
N GLY A 94 18.10 -6.08 9.35
CA GLY A 94 19.21 -5.30 8.75
C GLY A 94 19.11 -5.21 7.23
N THR A 95 17.90 -5.24 6.67
CA THR A 95 17.69 -5.14 5.21
C THR A 95 18.25 -3.79 4.72
N PRO A 96 19.17 -3.76 3.74
CA PRO A 96 19.80 -2.54 3.31
C PRO A 96 18.76 -1.56 2.77
N ALA A 97 18.71 -0.36 3.35
CA ALA A 97 17.96 0.75 2.79
C ALA A 97 18.62 1.25 1.49
N SER A 98 17.86 1.98 0.68
CA SER A 98 18.40 2.62 -0.53
C SER A 98 19.64 3.45 -0.20
N PRO A 99 20.69 3.46 -1.05
CA PRO A 99 21.84 4.37 -0.89
C PRO A 99 21.47 5.86 -0.93
N ARG A 100 20.23 6.18 -1.33
CA ARG A 100 19.68 7.54 -1.33
C ARG A 100 19.09 7.96 0.02
N THR A 101 18.95 7.04 0.97
CA THR A 101 18.43 7.34 2.30
C THR A 101 19.50 8.10 3.08
N ARG A 102 19.33 9.43 3.18
CA ARG A 102 20.32 10.35 3.76
C ARG A 102 20.23 10.47 5.29
N TYR A 103 19.07 10.15 5.86
CA TYR A 103 18.78 10.28 7.28
C TYR A 103 18.09 9.01 7.76
N ASP A 104 18.55 8.46 8.89
CA ASP A 104 17.95 7.33 9.59
C ASP A 104 17.91 7.61 11.10
N ASP A 105 16.85 8.29 11.55
CA ASP A 105 16.67 8.64 12.96
C ASP A 105 16.37 7.41 13.83
N LEU A 106 15.98 6.28 13.23
CA LEU A 106 15.78 5.01 13.94
C LEU A 106 17.12 4.35 14.28
N ALA A 107 18.21 4.72 13.62
CA ALA A 107 19.56 4.28 13.93
C ALA A 107 20.15 4.97 15.17
N ILE A 108 19.53 6.04 15.69
CA ILE A 108 20.03 6.82 16.85
C ILE A 108 20.12 5.98 18.15
N GLY A 109 19.58 4.75 18.18
CA GLY A 109 19.78 3.77 19.27
C GLY A 109 20.86 2.70 19.02
N LYS A 110 21.48 2.66 17.83
CA LYS A 110 22.60 1.77 17.46
C LYS A 110 23.80 2.67 17.14
N ALA A 111 24.61 2.99 18.15
CA ALA A 111 25.77 3.87 18.02
C ALA A 111 26.59 3.56 16.75
N ASN A 112 26.58 4.50 15.79
CA ASN A 112 27.61 4.58 14.76
C ASN A 112 28.60 5.67 15.21
N PRO A 113 29.83 5.33 15.63
CA PRO A 113 30.81 6.29 16.16
C PRO A 113 31.43 7.23 15.09
N THR A 114 30.77 7.46 13.95
CA THR A 114 31.33 8.23 12.83
C THR A 114 30.58 9.52 12.49
N SER A 115 29.53 9.90 13.23
CA SER A 115 28.75 11.12 12.95
C SER A 115 29.13 12.33 13.83
N GLU A 116 30.19 12.26 14.64
CA GLU A 116 30.67 13.39 15.46
C GLU A 116 31.87 14.14 14.86
N ALA A 117 32.37 13.76 13.68
CA ALA A 117 33.64 14.27 13.15
C ALA A 117 33.54 15.29 12.00
N ASP A 118 32.35 15.76 11.62
CA ASP A 118 32.15 16.65 10.45
C ASP A 118 31.46 17.99 10.80
N ASP A 119 31.44 18.38 12.08
CA ASP A 119 30.87 19.66 12.52
C ASP A 119 31.90 20.50 13.35
N SER A 120 33.15 20.55 12.87
CA SER A 120 34.20 21.44 13.40
C SER A 120 34.99 22.14 12.30
#